data_AF-A0A5N8YXM1-F1
#
_entry.id   AF-A0A5N8YXM1-F1
#
_cell.length_a   1.000
_cell.length_b   1.000
_cell.length_c   1.000
_cell.angle_alpha   90.00
_cell.angle_beta   90.00
_cell.angle_gamma   90.00
#
_symmetry.space_group_name_H-M   'P 1'
#
loop_
_entity.id
_entity.type
_entity.pdbx_description
1 polymer ?
#
loop_
_entity_poly.entity_id
_entity_poly.type
_entity_poly.pdbx_seq_one_letter_code
_entity_poly.pdbx_strand_id
1 'polypeptide(L)'
;MSRPNPTPNRPTDFDEFWTSALNRLSKIPASPERDSNHMHSTDYADMFDIHLTSVGPYRIFAYLSIPHGTGPFPARYYLPNYGSVVEPIPQGSANAQREQYVTFSVGVRGQRKADQPFSASFPGLLTTCIEDPSTYAFAGIISDCLRGLEYLVSCPQVDASRIVAIGNDLALFTAALSSYITHLVCTPKLFFAPGDIAPQTEEYPLEEFNDYFRLNPTKTDTVNRTLSYFDIR
;
A
#
# COMPACT_ATOMS: atom_id res chain seq x y z
N MET A 1 0.98 -19.96 -26.41
CA MET A 1 0.03 -20.59 -25.48
C MET A 1 -0.97 -19.53 -25.06
N SER A 2 -2.27 -19.74 -25.27
CA SER A 2 -3.31 -18.85 -24.76
C SER A 2 -3.27 -18.91 -23.24
N ARG A 3 -3.00 -17.80 -22.55
CA ARG A 3 -3.18 -17.75 -21.10
C ARG A 3 -4.66 -18.06 -20.84
N PRO A 4 -5.01 -19.02 -19.96
CA PRO A 4 -6.39 -19.21 -19.56
C PRO A 4 -6.89 -17.88 -18.99
N ASN A 5 -8.02 -17.38 -19.51
CA ASN A 5 -8.72 -16.25 -18.89
C ASN A 5 -9.25 -16.77 -17.57
N PRO A 6 -8.67 -16.37 -16.43
CA PRO A 6 -9.06 -16.96 -15.18
C PRO A 6 -10.43 -16.37 -14.80
N THR A 7 -11.36 -17.22 -14.33
CA THR A 7 -12.77 -16.86 -14.12
C THR A 7 -12.90 -15.72 -13.10
N PRO A 8 -13.71 -14.67 -13.35
CA PRO A 8 -13.94 -13.62 -12.36
C PRO A 8 -14.61 -14.22 -11.12
N ASN A 9 -13.96 -14.08 -9.96
CA ASN A 9 -14.45 -14.61 -8.69
C ASN A 9 -14.78 -13.47 -7.71
N ARG A 10 -15.42 -12.40 -8.18
CA ARG A 10 -15.74 -11.23 -7.33
C ARG A 10 -16.92 -11.58 -6.40
N PRO A 11 -16.75 -11.52 -5.06
CA PRO A 11 -17.84 -11.70 -4.11
C PRO A 11 -18.99 -10.72 -4.34
N THR A 12 -20.22 -11.14 -4.04
CA THR A 12 -21.41 -10.29 -4.18
C THR A 12 -21.41 -9.08 -3.25
N ASP A 13 -20.70 -9.16 -2.13
CA ASP A 13 -20.53 -8.12 -1.11
C ASP A 13 -19.19 -7.37 -1.21
N PHE A 14 -18.45 -7.52 -2.32
CA PHE A 14 -17.13 -6.92 -2.51
C PHE A 14 -17.12 -5.39 -2.31
N ASP A 15 -18.08 -4.69 -2.90
CA ASP A 15 -18.16 -3.23 -2.80
C ASP A 15 -18.49 -2.77 -1.39
N GLU A 16 -19.38 -3.50 -0.72
CA GLU A 16 -19.75 -3.24 0.67
C GLU A 16 -18.54 -3.44 1.60
N PHE A 17 -17.76 -4.50 1.38
CA PHE A 17 -16.54 -4.80 2.14
C PHE A 17 -15.55 -3.62 2.10
N TRP A 18 -15.20 -3.14 0.90
CA TRP A 18 -14.25 -2.04 0.74
C TRP A 18 -14.82 -0.68 1.18
N THR A 19 -16.11 -0.43 0.93
CA THR A 19 -16.80 0.77 1.43
C THR A 19 -16.80 0.81 2.96
N SER A 20 -17.02 -0.33 3.61
CA SER A 20 -16.96 -0.47 5.07
C SER A 20 -15.54 -0.21 5.60
N ALA A 21 -14.50 -0.70 4.92
CA ALA A 21 -13.11 -0.42 5.27
C ALA A 21 -12.78 1.08 5.20
N LEU A 22 -13.16 1.76 4.10
CA LEU A 22 -13.01 3.20 3.93
C LEU A 22 -13.76 4.00 5.00
N ASN A 23 -15.01 3.61 5.28
CA ASN A 23 -15.83 4.25 6.31
C ASN A 23 -15.21 4.12 7.70
N ARG A 24 -14.64 2.97 8.05
CA ARG A 24 -13.91 2.79 9.32
C ARG A 24 -12.70 3.71 9.40
N LEU A 25 -11.90 3.79 8.33
CA LEU A 25 -10.73 4.66 8.27
C LEU A 25 -11.11 6.15 8.45
N SER A 26 -12.16 6.61 7.74
CA SER A 26 -12.61 8.02 7.77
C SER A 26 -13.04 8.52 9.16
N LYS A 27 -13.46 7.62 10.05
CA LYS A 27 -13.87 7.95 11.42
C LYS A 27 -12.70 8.14 12.39
N ILE A 28 -11.49 7.78 11.97
CA ILE A 28 -10.28 7.84 12.79
C ILE A 28 -9.48 9.07 12.36
N PRO A 29 -9.26 10.08 13.22
CA PRO A 29 -8.45 11.23 12.86
C PRO A 29 -7.01 10.79 12.52
N ALA A 30 -6.43 11.36 11.45
CA ALA A 30 -5.07 11.05 11.03
C ALA A 30 -4.02 11.43 12.08
N SER A 31 -4.29 12.45 12.91
CA SER A 31 -3.41 12.96 13.96
C SER A 31 -1.94 13.05 13.51
N PRO A 32 -1.66 13.84 12.45
CA PRO A 32 -0.34 13.87 11.84
C PRO A 32 0.70 14.51 12.77
N GLU A 33 1.82 13.82 12.94
CA GLU A 33 3.05 14.36 13.52
C GLU A 33 4.05 14.56 12.38
N ARG A 34 4.68 15.74 12.31
CA ARG A 34 5.59 16.14 11.24
C ARG A 34 6.88 16.68 11.81
N ASP A 35 7.97 15.97 11.58
CA ASP A 35 9.31 16.33 12.01
C ASP A 35 10.19 16.69 10.82
N SER A 36 11.03 17.72 10.96
CA SER A 36 12.00 18.08 9.93
C SER A 36 13.11 17.03 9.84
N ASN A 37 13.37 16.53 8.64
CA ASN A 37 14.47 15.61 8.35
C ASN A 37 15.61 16.38 7.66
N HIS A 38 16.43 17.05 8.47
CA HIS A 38 17.53 17.86 7.96
C HIS A 38 18.59 17.05 7.21
N MET A 39 18.78 15.77 7.55
CA MET A 39 19.78 14.92 6.90
C MET A 39 19.45 14.63 5.43
N HIS A 40 18.17 14.59 5.07
CA HIS A 40 17.71 14.32 3.70
C HIS A 40 17.19 15.56 2.97
N SER A 41 17.14 16.71 3.66
CA SER A 41 16.82 18.00 3.04
C SER A 41 17.98 18.45 2.15
N THR A 42 17.66 19.22 1.13
CA THR A 42 18.62 19.75 0.14
C THR A 42 18.39 21.25 -0.05
N ASP A 43 19.27 21.91 -0.80
CA ASP A 43 19.13 23.34 -1.13
C ASP A 43 17.90 23.66 -2.01
N TYR A 44 17.17 22.64 -2.46
CA TYR A 44 16.02 22.77 -3.36
C TYR A 44 14.76 22.06 -2.87
N ALA A 45 14.82 21.30 -1.77
CA ALA A 45 13.67 20.59 -1.23
C ALA A 45 13.85 20.26 0.25
N ASP A 46 12.78 20.49 1.02
CA ASP A 46 12.72 20.07 2.42
C ASP A 46 12.22 18.63 2.52
N MET A 47 12.80 17.84 3.42
CA MET A 47 12.32 16.50 3.78
C MET A 47 11.71 16.51 5.17
N PHE A 48 10.62 15.78 5.33
CA PHE A 48 9.91 15.59 6.59
C PHE A 48 9.67 14.11 6.87
N ASP A 49 9.78 13.75 8.13
CA ASP A 49 9.35 12.49 8.69
C ASP A 49 7.91 12.68 9.19
N ILE A 50 6.97 11.90 8.66
CA ILE A 50 5.54 11.99 8.98
C ILE A 50 5.11 10.74 9.71
N HIS A 51 4.36 10.90 10.81
CA HIS A 51 3.65 9.80 11.45
C HIS A 51 2.15 10.04 11.41
N LEU A 52 1.38 8.99 11.09
CA LEU A 52 -0.08 9.05 10.98
C LEU A 52 -0.70 7.92 11.79
N THR A 53 -1.80 8.20 12.46
CA THR A 53 -2.66 7.16 13.05
C THR A 53 -3.44 6.49 11.92
N SER A 54 -3.61 5.17 11.95
CA SER A 54 -4.40 4.40 10.97
C SER A 54 -5.45 3.52 11.66
N VAL A 55 -6.13 2.64 10.92
CA VAL A 55 -7.14 1.70 11.47
C VAL A 55 -6.50 0.72 12.45
N GLY A 56 -7.00 0.72 13.69
CA GLY A 56 -6.50 -0.12 14.78
C GLY A 56 -5.51 0.66 15.67
N PRO A 57 -4.64 -0.04 16.42
CA PRO A 57 -3.65 0.59 17.30
C PRO A 57 -2.41 1.10 16.54
N TYR A 58 -2.45 1.16 15.21
CA TYR A 58 -1.25 1.35 14.39
C TYR A 58 -0.96 2.82 14.10
N ARG A 59 0.31 3.17 14.25
CA ARG A 59 0.89 4.38 13.67
C ARG A 59 1.78 3.99 12.49
N ILE A 60 1.55 4.64 11.36
CA ILE A 60 2.30 4.45 10.12
C ILE A 60 3.26 5.61 9.92
N PHE A 61 4.27 5.40 9.07
CA PHE A 61 5.34 6.35 8.84
C PHE A 61 5.35 6.78 7.37
N ALA A 62 5.85 7.96 7.06
CA ALA A 62 6.16 8.34 5.68
C ALA A 62 7.29 9.35 5.60
N TYR A 63 8.03 9.33 4.50
CA TYR A 63 8.90 10.42 4.09
C TYR A 63 8.14 11.35 3.15
N LEU A 64 8.15 12.65 3.44
CA LEU A 64 7.55 13.70 2.60
C LEU A 64 8.65 14.67 2.15
N SER A 65 8.94 14.74 0.86
CA SER A 65 9.77 15.80 0.28
C SER A 65 8.90 16.84 -0.38
N ILE A 66 9.16 18.11 -0.10
CA ILE A 66 8.47 19.26 -0.70
C ILE A 66 9.52 20.12 -1.41
N PRO A 67 9.37 20.39 -2.73
CA PRO A 67 10.25 21.31 -3.44
C PRO A 67 10.17 22.72 -2.87
N HIS A 68 11.28 23.45 -2.89
CA HIS A 68 11.27 24.89 -2.65
C HIS A 68 10.64 25.62 -3.85
N GLY A 69 10.07 26.80 -3.59
CA GLY A 69 9.42 27.63 -4.61
C GLY A 69 7.92 27.76 -4.40
N THR A 70 7.22 28.21 -5.45
CA THR A 70 5.78 28.48 -5.39
C THR A 70 5.01 27.28 -5.93
N GLY A 71 4.30 26.57 -5.05
CA GLY A 71 3.38 25.48 -5.40
C GLY A 71 1.98 25.98 -5.83
N PRO A 72 0.97 25.09 -5.86
CA PRO A 72 1.05 23.67 -5.52
C PRO A 72 1.78 22.84 -6.59
N PHE A 73 2.42 21.76 -6.17
CA PHE A 73 3.22 20.88 -7.01
C PHE A 73 2.47 19.57 -7.31
N PRO A 74 2.68 18.97 -8.50
CA PRO A 74 2.26 17.59 -8.73
C PRO A 74 2.95 16.64 -7.74
N ALA A 75 2.28 15.54 -7.37
CA ALA A 75 2.78 14.62 -6.35
C ALA A 75 3.05 13.22 -6.91
N ARG A 76 4.17 12.64 -6.46
CA ARG A 76 4.55 11.24 -6.69
C ARG A 76 4.35 10.47 -5.39
N TYR A 77 3.32 9.65 -5.35
CA TYR A 77 2.99 8.83 -4.20
C TYR A 77 3.56 7.42 -4.36
N TYR A 78 4.60 7.11 -3.59
CA TYR A 78 5.28 5.82 -3.61
C TYR A 78 4.68 4.90 -2.55
N LEU A 79 4.13 3.79 -3.03
CA LEU A 79 3.53 2.74 -2.22
C LEU A 79 4.55 1.63 -1.96
N PRO A 80 4.48 0.97 -0.79
CA PRO A 80 5.47 -0.03 -0.42
C PRO A 80 5.36 -1.29 -1.26
N ASN A 81 6.50 -1.95 -1.43
CA ASN A 81 6.60 -3.29 -2.01
C ASN A 81 6.67 -4.36 -0.92
N TYR A 82 6.28 -5.58 -1.25
CA TYR A 82 6.37 -6.72 -0.35
C TYR A 82 7.82 -6.98 0.09
N GLY A 83 8.05 -7.16 1.38
CA GLY A 83 9.38 -7.38 1.95
C GLY A 83 10.34 -6.18 1.86
N SER A 84 9.85 -5.01 1.44
CA SER A 84 10.68 -3.83 1.25
C SER A 84 10.67 -2.91 2.48
N VAL A 85 11.72 -2.10 2.60
CA VAL A 85 11.78 -1.01 3.58
C VAL A 85 11.36 0.30 2.91
N VAL A 86 10.69 1.16 3.67
CA VAL A 86 10.38 2.51 3.18
C VAL A 86 11.66 3.33 3.05
N GLU A 87 11.86 3.92 1.87
CA GLU A 87 13.02 4.75 1.56
C GLU A 87 12.58 6.22 1.34
N PRO A 88 13.41 7.21 1.72
CA PRO A 88 13.09 8.63 1.50
C PRO A 88 12.90 8.97 0.02
N ILE A 89 13.69 8.32 -0.83
CA ILE A 89 13.63 8.39 -2.29
C ILE A 89 13.86 6.97 -2.78
N PRO A 90 12.91 6.34 -3.49
CA PRO A 90 13.10 4.98 -3.97
C PRO A 90 14.31 4.86 -4.89
N GLN A 91 15.09 3.79 -4.72
CA GLN A 91 16.26 3.51 -5.54
C GLN A 91 15.96 3.62 -7.05
N GLY A 92 16.88 4.26 -7.78
CA GLY A 92 16.73 4.52 -9.22
C GLY A 92 15.92 5.77 -9.56
N SER A 93 15.28 6.45 -8.59
CA SER A 93 14.67 7.76 -8.82
C SER A 93 15.73 8.87 -8.81
N ALA A 94 15.66 9.79 -9.77
CA ALA A 94 16.59 10.92 -9.85
C ALA A 94 16.26 11.98 -8.78
N ASN A 95 17.27 12.47 -8.06
CA ASN A 95 17.14 13.57 -7.09
C ASN A 95 16.44 14.81 -7.69
N ALA A 96 16.66 15.09 -8.98
CA ALA A 96 16.02 16.19 -9.71
C ALA A 96 14.47 16.13 -9.70
N GLN A 97 13.86 14.95 -9.44
CA GLN A 97 12.41 14.86 -9.27
C GLN A 97 11.92 15.65 -8.04
N ARG A 98 12.74 15.75 -6.99
CA ARG A 98 12.39 16.49 -5.76
C ARG A 98 12.39 18.01 -5.95
N GLU A 99 12.95 18.52 -7.05
CA GLU A 99 12.87 19.94 -7.42
C GLU A 99 11.52 20.30 -8.07
N GLN A 100 10.77 19.31 -8.55
CA GLN A 100 9.60 19.52 -9.41
C GLN A 100 8.32 18.90 -8.86
N TYR A 101 8.45 17.87 -8.02
CA TYR A 101 7.33 17.09 -7.49
C TYR A 101 7.42 17.01 -5.97
N VAL A 102 6.26 17.07 -5.30
CA VAL A 102 6.16 16.52 -3.96
C VAL A 102 6.36 15.01 -4.07
N THR A 103 7.29 14.45 -3.29
CA THR A 103 7.46 13.00 -3.20
C THR A 103 7.00 12.52 -1.84
N PHE A 104 6.17 11.48 -1.81
CA PHE A 104 5.66 10.92 -0.57
C PHE A 104 5.82 9.40 -0.59
N SER A 105 6.66 8.87 0.29
CA SER A 105 6.90 7.42 0.42
C SER A 105 6.30 6.93 1.71
N VAL A 106 5.20 6.18 1.64
CA VAL A 106 4.53 5.64 2.84
C VAL A 106 5.14 4.30 3.25
N GLY A 107 5.39 4.17 4.55
CA GLY A 107 5.67 2.92 5.24
C GLY A 107 4.43 2.46 6.00
N VAL A 108 3.94 1.27 5.68
CA VAL A 108 2.71 0.69 6.26
C VAL A 108 3.02 -0.12 7.52
N ARG A 109 1.97 -0.52 8.26
CA ARG A 109 2.12 -1.36 9.46
C ARG A 109 3.04 -2.56 9.19
N GLY A 110 3.92 -2.87 10.13
CA GLY A 110 4.86 -3.98 10.01
C GLY A 110 6.19 -3.61 9.36
N GLN A 111 6.33 -2.44 8.76
CA GLN A 111 7.61 -1.95 8.22
C GLN A 111 8.37 -1.10 9.25
N ARG A 112 9.67 -0.88 9.02
CA ARG A 112 10.52 -0.03 9.86
C ARG A 112 9.86 1.35 10.11
N LYS A 113 9.86 1.80 11.38
CA LYS A 113 9.16 3.01 11.87
C LYS A 113 7.63 2.92 11.93
N ALA A 114 7.06 1.79 11.50
CA ALA A 114 5.64 1.46 11.59
C ALA A 114 5.46 0.00 12.10
N ASP A 115 6.45 -0.52 12.83
CA ASP A 115 6.58 -1.92 13.24
C ASP A 115 6.04 -2.19 14.66
N GLN A 116 5.25 -1.26 15.20
CA GLN A 116 4.61 -1.38 16.50
C GLN A 116 3.09 -1.12 16.39
N PRO A 117 2.24 -1.94 17.03
CA PRO A 117 2.55 -3.16 17.79
C PRO A 117 2.79 -4.42 16.92
N PHE A 118 2.87 -4.27 15.60
CA PHE A 118 3.02 -5.38 14.66
C PHE A 118 4.28 -5.18 13.82
N SER A 119 5.15 -6.18 13.80
CA SER A 119 6.31 -6.27 12.91
C SER A 119 6.05 -7.37 11.89
N ALA A 120 6.16 -7.05 10.59
CA ALA A 120 5.82 -7.98 9.52
C ALA A 120 6.93 -9.03 9.35
N SER A 121 6.52 -10.29 9.24
CA SER A 121 7.42 -11.40 8.90
C SER A 121 7.53 -11.57 7.40
N PHE A 122 8.76 -11.73 6.90
CA PHE A 122 9.04 -12.04 5.50
C PHE A 122 10.03 -13.21 5.46
N PRO A 123 9.63 -14.43 5.06
CA PRO A 123 8.27 -14.84 4.65
C PRO A 123 7.24 -14.85 5.80
N GLY A 124 5.95 -14.75 5.48
CA GLY A 124 4.83 -14.99 6.40
C GLY A 124 3.72 -13.94 6.36
N LEU A 125 4.01 -12.73 5.86
CA LEU A 125 3.02 -11.65 5.85
C LEU A 125 1.83 -11.98 4.92
N LEU A 126 2.03 -12.65 3.79
CA LEU A 126 0.95 -12.97 2.85
C LEU A 126 -0.13 -13.86 3.44
N THR A 127 0.17 -14.60 4.50
CA THR A 127 -0.77 -15.56 5.10
C THR A 127 -1.23 -15.14 6.50
N THR A 128 -0.79 -13.97 6.97
CA THR A 128 -1.16 -13.43 8.29
C THR A 128 -2.66 -13.11 8.35
N CYS A 129 -3.40 -13.88 9.14
CA CYS A 129 -4.86 -13.78 9.31
C CYS A 129 -5.67 -14.00 8.01
N ILE A 130 -5.16 -14.79 7.08
CA ILE A 130 -5.76 -15.00 5.75
C ILE A 130 -7.11 -15.74 5.73
N GLU A 131 -7.54 -16.33 6.85
CA GLU A 131 -8.80 -17.09 6.92
C GLU A 131 -10.06 -16.22 6.96
N ASP A 132 -9.93 -14.92 7.22
CA ASP A 132 -11.07 -14.00 7.26
C ASP A 132 -10.69 -12.65 6.61
N PRO A 133 -11.39 -12.22 5.55
CA PRO A 133 -11.06 -10.97 4.85
C PRO A 133 -11.11 -9.73 5.75
N SER A 134 -11.90 -9.74 6.82
CA SER A 134 -12.01 -8.63 7.76
C SER A 134 -10.80 -8.49 8.70
N THR A 135 -10.08 -9.60 8.94
CA THR A 135 -8.89 -9.64 9.81
C THR A 135 -7.60 -9.85 9.04
N TYR A 136 -7.68 -10.19 7.76
CA TYR A 136 -6.51 -10.37 6.90
C TYR A 136 -5.62 -9.14 6.90
N ALA A 137 -4.31 -9.34 7.10
CA ALA A 137 -3.35 -8.25 7.29
C ALA A 137 -3.39 -7.21 6.15
N PHE A 138 -3.62 -7.65 4.91
CA PHE A 138 -3.66 -6.77 3.75
C PHE A 138 -4.86 -5.80 3.73
N ALA A 139 -5.98 -6.10 4.39
CA ALA A 139 -7.07 -5.14 4.55
C ALA A 139 -6.59 -3.91 5.34
N GLY A 140 -5.81 -4.15 6.41
CA GLY A 140 -5.17 -3.10 7.20
C GLY A 140 -4.08 -2.36 6.44
N ILE A 141 -3.21 -3.07 5.73
CA ILE A 141 -2.12 -2.48 4.93
C ILE A 141 -2.67 -1.58 3.81
N ILE A 142 -3.72 -2.01 3.11
CA ILE A 142 -4.37 -1.20 2.08
C ILE A 142 -5.02 0.05 2.70
N SER A 143 -5.62 -0.08 3.89
CA SER A 143 -6.13 1.07 4.65
C SER A 143 -5.01 2.05 5.04
N ASP A 144 -3.81 1.57 5.36
CA ASP A 144 -2.64 2.41 5.65
C ASP A 144 -2.18 3.22 4.42
N CYS A 145 -2.20 2.61 3.24
CA CYS A 145 -1.94 3.32 1.98
C CYS A 145 -2.98 4.42 1.73
N LEU A 146 -4.25 4.16 2.02
CA LEU A 146 -5.30 5.17 1.89
C LEU A 146 -5.15 6.30 2.92
N ARG A 147 -4.71 6.00 4.15
CA ARG A 147 -4.37 7.00 5.18
C ARG A 147 -3.22 7.90 4.75
N GLY A 148 -2.19 7.33 4.13
CA GLY A 148 -1.11 8.12 3.55
C GLY A 148 -1.60 9.07 2.45
N LEU A 149 -2.46 8.58 1.54
CA LEU A 149 -3.07 9.41 0.49
C LEU A 149 -3.94 10.53 1.06
N GLU A 150 -4.75 10.23 2.09
CA GLU A 150 -5.58 11.22 2.80
C GLU A 150 -4.72 12.39 3.31
N TYR A 151 -3.59 12.09 3.96
CA TYR A 151 -2.67 13.12 4.42
C TYR A 151 -2.00 13.87 3.26
N LEU A 152 -1.55 13.16 2.22
CA LEU A 152 -0.90 13.76 1.06
C LEU A 152 -1.80 14.80 0.38
N VAL A 153 -3.07 14.45 0.16
CA VAL A 153 -4.07 15.34 -0.45
C VAL A 153 -4.40 16.54 0.44
N SER A 154 -4.30 16.39 1.76
CA SER A 154 -4.52 17.49 2.71
C SER A 154 -3.39 18.55 2.72
N CYS A 155 -2.23 18.25 2.13
CA CYS A 155 -1.09 19.15 2.12
C CYS A 155 -1.33 20.30 1.10
N PRO A 156 -1.28 21.58 1.50
CA PRO A 156 -1.55 22.70 0.58
C PRO A 156 -0.50 22.87 -0.52
N GLN A 157 0.69 22.28 -0.34
CA GLN A 157 1.74 22.25 -1.36
C GLN A 157 1.47 21.22 -2.47
N VAL A 158 0.46 20.36 -2.32
CA VAL A 158 0.12 19.31 -3.29
C VAL A 158 -1.03 19.75 -4.17
N ASP A 159 -0.84 19.61 -5.48
CA ASP A 159 -1.90 19.72 -6.45
C ASP A 159 -2.66 18.39 -6.52
N ALA A 160 -3.81 18.35 -5.84
CA ALA A 160 -4.64 17.15 -5.75
C ALA A 160 -5.20 16.67 -7.11
N SER A 161 -5.11 17.49 -8.17
CA SER A 161 -5.49 17.10 -9.53
C SER A 161 -4.34 16.42 -10.31
N ARG A 162 -3.15 16.29 -9.71
CA ARG A 162 -1.95 15.74 -10.36
C ARG A 162 -1.15 14.84 -9.43
N ILE A 163 -1.77 13.76 -8.98
CA ILE A 163 -1.14 12.72 -8.15
C ILE A 163 -0.93 11.44 -8.97
N VAL A 164 0.31 10.93 -9.00
CA VAL A 164 0.63 9.60 -9.53
C VAL A 164 0.91 8.63 -8.39
N ALA A 165 0.25 7.47 -8.38
CA ALA A 165 0.59 6.34 -7.52
C ALA A 165 1.64 5.46 -8.21
N ILE A 166 2.68 5.06 -7.48
CA ILE A 166 3.82 4.29 -8.00
C ILE A 166 4.07 3.12 -7.05
N GLY A 167 4.11 1.88 -7.56
CA GLY A 167 4.37 0.69 -6.77
C GLY A 167 3.93 -0.59 -7.49
N ASN A 168 3.56 -1.64 -6.75
CA ASN A 168 2.98 -2.86 -7.32
C ASN A 168 1.48 -2.96 -6.99
N ASP A 169 1.06 -4.05 -6.36
CA ASP A 169 -0.33 -4.35 -6.01
C ASP A 169 -0.97 -3.25 -5.14
N LEU A 170 -0.25 -2.73 -4.14
CA LEU A 170 -0.76 -1.68 -3.25
C LEU A 170 -1.03 -0.35 -3.96
N ALA A 171 -0.26 0.00 -4.99
CA ALA A 171 -0.53 1.18 -5.81
C ALA A 171 -1.83 1.01 -6.60
N LEU A 172 -2.06 -0.18 -7.15
CA LEU A 172 -3.29 -0.50 -7.87
C LEU A 172 -4.51 -0.48 -6.94
N PHE A 173 -4.44 -1.12 -5.76
CA PHE A 173 -5.52 -1.04 -4.76
C PHE A 173 -5.83 0.40 -4.36
N THR A 174 -4.79 1.19 -4.07
CA THR A 174 -4.97 2.59 -3.66
C THR A 174 -5.63 3.41 -4.75
N ALA A 175 -5.24 3.21 -6.02
CA ALA A 175 -5.85 3.88 -7.17
C ALA A 175 -7.29 3.43 -7.43
N ALA A 176 -7.60 2.15 -7.22
CA ALA A 176 -8.96 1.62 -7.38
C ALA A 176 -9.93 2.10 -6.29
N LEU A 177 -9.42 2.36 -5.08
CA LEU A 177 -10.21 2.75 -3.91
C LEU A 177 -10.26 4.27 -3.67
N SER A 178 -9.60 5.08 -4.52
CA SER A 178 -9.56 6.53 -4.35
C SER A 178 -9.60 7.28 -5.68
N SER A 179 -10.42 8.33 -5.75
CA SER A 179 -10.52 9.22 -6.91
C SER A 179 -9.39 10.26 -7.00
N TYR A 180 -8.52 10.38 -5.99
CA TYR A 180 -7.43 11.37 -5.98
C TYR A 180 -6.22 10.94 -6.81
N ILE A 181 -6.08 9.64 -7.09
CA ILE A 181 -5.01 9.15 -7.96
C ILE A 181 -5.39 9.39 -9.41
N THR A 182 -4.62 10.23 -10.09
CA THR A 182 -4.87 10.61 -11.49
C THR A 182 -4.11 9.74 -12.49
N HIS A 183 -2.98 9.19 -12.05
CA HIS A 183 -2.11 8.34 -12.86
C HIS A 183 -1.61 7.18 -12.01
N LEU A 184 -1.37 6.03 -12.64
CA LEU A 184 -0.87 4.84 -11.97
C LEU A 184 0.32 4.27 -12.75
N VAL A 185 1.41 3.99 -12.03
CA VAL A 185 2.56 3.24 -12.55
C VAL A 185 2.71 2.00 -11.67
N CYS A 186 2.35 0.83 -12.19
CA CYS A 186 2.42 -0.40 -11.42
C CYS A 186 2.80 -1.65 -12.18
N THR A 187 3.43 -2.60 -11.47
CA THR A 187 3.72 -3.96 -11.93
C THR A 187 3.22 -5.00 -10.91
N PRO A 188 1.88 -5.14 -10.76
CA PRO A 188 1.33 -6.02 -9.73
C PRO A 188 1.62 -7.50 -10.03
N LYS A 189 1.76 -8.30 -8.97
CA LYS A 189 2.12 -9.73 -9.09
C LYS A 189 1.45 -10.64 -8.07
N LEU A 190 1.23 -10.16 -6.84
CA LEU A 190 0.88 -11.04 -5.72
C LEU A 190 -0.62 -11.34 -5.66
N PHE A 191 -1.43 -10.38 -6.09
CA PHE A 191 -2.87 -10.42 -5.95
C PHE A 191 -3.61 -10.60 -7.29
N PHE A 192 -2.88 -10.81 -8.39
CA PHE A 192 -3.49 -11.18 -9.66
C PHE A 192 -3.80 -12.68 -9.67
N ALA A 193 -5.08 -13.05 -9.58
CA ALA A 193 -5.50 -14.46 -9.58
C ALA A 193 -4.69 -15.36 -8.62
N PRO A 194 -4.52 -15.00 -7.33
CA PRO A 194 -3.55 -15.65 -6.46
C PRO A 194 -3.81 -17.16 -6.30
N GLY A 195 -5.08 -17.58 -6.24
CA GLY A 195 -5.44 -19.01 -6.18
C GLY A 195 -5.14 -19.80 -7.46
N ASP A 196 -5.06 -19.13 -8.62
CA ASP A 196 -4.74 -19.76 -9.90
C ASP A 196 -3.22 -19.74 -10.18
N ILE A 197 -2.55 -18.65 -9.81
CA ILE A 197 -1.14 -18.39 -10.15
C ILE A 197 -0.18 -18.97 -9.12
N ALA A 198 -0.48 -18.91 -7.82
CA ALA A 198 0.43 -19.42 -6.79
C ALA A 198 0.77 -20.91 -6.98
N PRO A 199 -0.17 -21.82 -7.31
CA PRO A 199 0.16 -23.23 -7.54
C PRO A 199 1.05 -23.50 -8.77
N GLN A 200 1.30 -22.50 -9.62
CA GLN A 200 2.10 -22.63 -10.85
C GLN A 200 3.57 -22.26 -10.64
N THR A 201 3.97 -21.85 -9.44
CA THR A 201 5.34 -21.42 -9.12
C THR A 201 5.74 -21.81 -7.70
N GLU A 202 7.03 -22.03 -7.49
CA GLU A 202 7.65 -22.23 -6.17
C GLU A 202 8.43 -20.98 -5.71
N GLU A 203 8.28 -19.87 -6.42
CA GLU A 203 9.01 -18.63 -6.13
C GLU A 203 8.34 -17.82 -5.01
N TYR A 204 9.14 -17.40 -4.03
CA TYR A 204 8.70 -16.42 -3.04
C TYR A 204 8.47 -15.04 -3.69
N PRO A 205 7.39 -14.33 -3.31
CA PRO A 205 6.59 -14.61 -2.12
C PRO A 205 5.32 -15.42 -2.38
N LEU A 206 4.98 -15.77 -3.63
CA LEU A 206 3.77 -16.57 -3.92
C LEU A 206 3.80 -17.96 -3.28
N GLU A 207 4.99 -18.55 -3.09
CA GLU A 207 5.14 -19.83 -2.39
C GLU A 207 4.59 -19.81 -0.95
N GLU A 208 4.45 -18.64 -0.31
CA GLU A 208 3.82 -18.55 1.01
C GLU A 208 2.38 -19.09 1.03
N PHE A 209 1.62 -18.88 -0.06
CA PHE A 209 0.28 -19.45 -0.17
C PHE A 209 0.32 -20.98 -0.26
N ASN A 210 1.25 -21.53 -1.05
CA ASN A 210 1.42 -22.97 -1.21
C ASN A 210 1.85 -23.62 0.10
N ASP A 211 2.83 -23.03 0.81
CA ASP A 211 3.25 -23.43 2.15
C ASP A 211 2.04 -23.47 3.11
N TYR A 212 1.22 -22.42 3.12
CA TYR A 212 0.05 -22.35 3.99
C TYR A 212 -0.99 -23.42 3.66
N PHE A 213 -1.28 -23.67 2.37
CA PHE A 213 -2.21 -24.73 1.97
C PHE A 213 -1.71 -26.13 2.29
N ARG A 214 -0.40 -26.38 2.16
CA ARG A 214 0.21 -27.66 2.57
C ARG A 214 0.03 -27.92 4.07
N LEU A 215 0.14 -26.88 4.89
CA LEU A 215 -0.06 -26.98 6.34
C LEU A 215 -1.54 -26.99 6.76
N ASN A 216 -2.43 -26.40 5.96
CA ASN A 216 -3.85 -26.20 6.28
C ASN A 216 -4.78 -26.65 5.14
N PRO A 217 -4.76 -27.94 4.74
CA PRO A 217 -5.50 -28.40 3.56
C PRO A 217 -7.02 -28.26 3.68
N THR A 218 -7.56 -28.21 4.90
CA THR A 218 -9.01 -28.00 5.14
C THR A 218 -9.45 -26.54 5.03
N LYS A 219 -8.51 -25.61 4.87
CA LYS A 219 -8.77 -24.15 4.82
C LYS A 219 -8.79 -23.59 3.41
N THR A 220 -8.56 -24.40 2.38
CA THR A 220 -8.44 -23.96 0.98
C THR A 220 -9.61 -23.09 0.51
N ASP A 221 -10.85 -23.55 0.69
CA ASP A 221 -12.04 -22.78 0.27
C ASP A 221 -12.20 -21.47 1.04
N THR A 222 -11.87 -21.49 2.34
CA THR A 222 -11.95 -20.31 3.21
C THR A 222 -10.95 -19.24 2.76
N VAL A 223 -9.71 -19.63 2.51
CA VAL A 223 -8.66 -18.72 2.04
C VAL A 223 -8.92 -18.23 0.62
N ASN A 224 -9.36 -19.10 -0.28
CA ASN A 224 -9.71 -18.67 -1.64
C ASN A 224 -10.87 -17.67 -1.63
N ARG A 225 -11.85 -17.84 -0.74
CA ARG A 225 -12.87 -16.81 -0.48
C ARG A 225 -12.25 -15.53 0.03
N THR A 226 -11.35 -15.55 1.01
CA THR A 226 -10.66 -14.33 1.46
C THR A 226 -9.93 -13.63 0.32
N LEU A 227 -9.09 -14.36 -0.41
CA LEU A 227 -8.28 -13.82 -1.50
C LEU A 227 -9.12 -13.21 -2.62
N SER A 228 -10.36 -13.67 -2.81
CA SER A 228 -11.27 -13.10 -3.80
C SER A 228 -11.68 -11.64 -3.55
N TYR A 229 -11.59 -11.14 -2.30
CA TYR A 229 -11.77 -9.71 -1.98
C TYR A 229 -10.54 -8.86 -2.34
N PHE A 230 -9.40 -9.51 -2.59
CA PHE A 230 -8.12 -8.89 -2.91
C PHE A 230 -7.68 -9.24 -4.33
N ASP A 231 -8.48 -9.94 -5.13
CA ASP A 231 -8.10 -10.22 -6.51
C ASP A 231 -8.21 -8.93 -7.35
N ILE A 232 -7.14 -8.57 -8.05
CA ILE A 232 -7.05 -7.31 -8.81
C ILE A 232 -7.52 -7.43 -10.28
N ARG A 233 -8.21 -8.52 -10.62
CA ARG A 233 -8.79 -8.78 -11.95
C ARG A 233 -10.16 -8.17 -12.17
#